data_AF-A0A2R3N1S1-F1
#
_entry.id   AF-A0A2R3N1S1-F1
#
_cell.length_a   1.000
_cell.length_b   1.000
_cell.length_c   1.000
_cell.angle_alpha   90.00
_cell.angle_beta   90.00
_cell.angle_gamma   90.00
#
_symmetry.space_group_name_H-M   'P 1'
#
loop_
_entity.id
_entity.type
_entity.pdbx_description
1 polymer ?
#
loop_
_entity_poly.entity_id
_entity_poly.type
_entity_poly.pdbx_seq_one_letter_code
_entity_poly.pdbx_strand_id
1 'polypeptide(L)'
;MADNAKETTKETTTTTTSTEDSGKTTATENASESTTTPKAKTEEEIRAELQKEYEKIADKRVTDAIKKKEKEWQDKQAKEKMTEDERKQAEERERLEAQAKKDYDLTIKGLRLDVVDAISELGLDAGFRNLVAVEDLAGISDEAERREKLTERIKGMKALFDAEVAKAVAKAKAEFLKGETPKTGSQKDESNTTYDKYKKDGDVRGMISEKFDHFRSKQND
;
A
#
# COMPACT_ATOMS: atom_id res chain seq x y z
N MET A 1 24.98 -38.71 5.25
CA MET A 1 26.45 -38.63 5.26
C MET A 1 26.77 -37.18 5.63
N ALA A 2 27.02 -36.83 6.90
CA ALA A 2 28.29 -36.99 7.64
C ALA A 2 29.42 -36.21 6.94
N ASP A 3 30.27 -35.35 7.51
CA ASP A 3 30.77 -34.96 8.84
C ASP A 3 31.40 -33.54 8.63
N ASN A 4 31.29 -32.53 9.51
CA ASN A 4 32.07 -32.24 10.74
C ASN A 4 33.56 -31.83 10.55
N ALA A 5 33.99 -30.95 11.48
CA ALA A 5 35.32 -30.39 11.80
C ALA A 5 35.66 -28.99 11.20
N LYS A 6 35.77 -27.86 11.92
CA LYS A 6 36.33 -27.47 13.25
C LYS A 6 37.81 -27.03 13.17
N GLU A 7 38.08 -25.75 13.42
CA GLU A 7 39.14 -25.18 14.29
C GLU A 7 38.93 -23.64 14.38
N THR A 8 38.72 -22.95 15.51
CA THR A 8 39.35 -22.86 16.86
C THR A 8 40.33 -21.65 16.95
N THR A 9 39.83 -20.56 17.57
CA THR A 9 40.46 -19.77 18.68
C THR A 9 41.60 -18.79 18.31
N LYS A 10 41.56 -17.50 18.67
CA LYS A 10 41.65 -16.96 20.04
C LYS A 10 41.06 -15.55 20.21
N GLU A 11 40.33 -15.44 21.32
CA GLU A 11 39.83 -14.25 22.01
C GLU A 11 40.96 -13.37 22.56
N THR A 12 40.67 -12.12 22.93
CA THR A 12 40.78 -11.66 24.33
C THR A 12 40.03 -10.33 24.50
N THR A 13 39.06 -10.37 25.40
CA THR A 13 38.09 -9.34 25.77
C THR A 13 38.67 -8.41 26.84
N THR A 14 38.34 -7.13 26.72
CA THR A 14 38.41 -6.09 27.76
C THR A 14 37.64 -6.49 29.03
N THR A 15 38.11 -6.12 30.22
CA THR A 15 37.33 -5.38 31.26
C THR A 15 37.99 -5.46 32.65
N THR A 16 38.16 -4.26 33.18
CA THR A 16 38.53 -3.80 34.53
C THR A 16 37.55 -4.25 35.62
N THR A 17 37.98 -4.55 36.85
CA THR A 17 37.21 -4.32 38.10
C THR A 17 38.13 -4.28 39.35
N SER A 18 37.90 -3.25 40.19
CA SER A 18 38.09 -2.96 41.64
C SER A 18 38.67 -4.06 42.57
N THR A 19 39.48 -3.85 43.63
CA THR A 19 39.61 -2.94 44.83
C THR A 19 39.46 -3.78 46.12
N GLU A 20 40.18 -3.39 47.19
CA GLU A 20 40.14 -3.81 48.63
C GLU A 20 41.02 -5.02 49.02
N ASP A 21 41.57 -5.17 50.22
CA ASP A 21 42.05 -4.36 51.37
C ASP A 21 42.62 -5.41 52.39
N SER A 22 43.38 -4.96 53.39
CA SER A 22 43.57 -5.58 54.72
C SER A 22 44.86 -6.38 55.03
N GLY A 23 45.56 -5.96 56.10
CA GLY A 23 45.95 -6.91 57.16
C GLY A 23 47.43 -7.08 57.63
N LYS A 24 48.00 -6.06 58.31
CA LYS A 24 48.63 -6.10 59.68
C LYS A 24 49.72 -7.15 60.12
N THR A 25 50.81 -6.58 60.71
CA THR A 25 51.74 -6.98 61.83
C THR A 25 52.97 -7.92 61.70
N THR A 26 54.15 -7.28 61.70
CA THR A 26 55.31 -7.28 62.66
C THR A 26 55.83 -8.54 63.38
N ALA A 27 57.14 -8.81 63.22
CA ALA A 27 58.22 -9.03 64.23
C ALA A 27 59.40 -9.80 63.58
N THR A 28 60.70 -9.76 63.92
CA THR A 28 61.69 -8.92 64.64
C THR A 28 63.01 -9.72 64.56
N GLU A 29 64.19 -9.07 64.45
CA GLU A 29 65.56 -9.43 64.95
C GLU A 29 66.63 -8.79 64.01
N ASN A 30 67.29 -7.67 64.38
CA ASN A 30 68.57 -7.50 65.15
C ASN A 30 69.75 -8.32 64.58
N ALA A 31 70.99 -7.86 64.35
CA ALA A 31 71.79 -6.63 64.54
C ALA A 31 72.95 -6.69 63.48
N SER A 32 73.73 -5.68 63.08
CA SER A 32 74.62 -4.79 63.84
C SER A 32 75.21 -3.66 62.96
N GLU A 33 75.47 -2.52 63.61
CA GLU A 33 76.54 -1.51 63.41
C GLU A 33 76.82 -0.85 62.03
N SER A 34 76.53 0.45 61.95
CA SER A 34 77.58 1.50 62.01
C SER A 34 76.98 2.90 62.04
N THR A 35 77.28 3.60 63.13
CA THR A 35 77.06 5.01 63.47
C THR A 35 77.41 6.00 62.35
N THR A 36 76.45 6.82 61.89
CA THR A 36 76.69 8.24 61.54
C THR A 36 75.42 9.09 61.75
N THR A 37 75.63 10.25 62.36
CA THR A 37 74.73 11.27 62.92
C THR A 37 73.79 11.92 61.88
N PRO A 38 72.59 12.45 62.25
CA PRO A 38 71.58 12.91 61.30
C PRO A 38 71.82 14.36 60.84
N LYS A 39 71.72 14.60 59.53
CA LYS A 39 71.68 15.95 58.95
C LYS A 39 70.22 16.38 58.81
N ALA A 40 69.75 17.22 59.73
CA ALA A 40 68.41 17.81 59.67
C ALA A 40 68.27 18.69 58.41
N LYS A 41 67.19 18.52 57.64
CA LYS A 41 66.76 19.47 56.61
C LYS A 41 66.20 20.71 57.30
N THR A 42 66.58 21.89 56.84
CA THR A 42 66.23 23.17 57.48
C THR A 42 64.72 23.41 57.38
N GLU A 43 64.11 23.98 58.42
CA GLU A 43 62.66 24.22 58.58
C GLU A 43 62.00 24.96 57.40
N GLU A 44 62.78 25.73 56.64
CA GLU A 44 62.39 26.49 55.45
C GLU A 44 62.19 25.59 54.21
N GLU A 45 62.95 24.50 54.09
CA GLU A 45 62.82 23.50 53.02
C GLU A 45 61.53 22.68 53.19
N ILE A 46 61.13 22.42 54.44
CA ILE A 46 59.88 21.72 54.79
C ILE A 46 58.66 22.60 54.49
N ARG A 47 58.72 23.92 54.74
CA ARG A 47 57.63 24.86 54.36
C ARG A 47 57.49 24.98 52.86
N ALA A 48 58.59 25.03 52.12
CA ALA A 48 58.59 25.08 50.66
C ALA A 48 58.10 23.76 50.02
N GLU A 49 58.45 22.60 50.59
CA GLU A 49 57.99 21.29 50.13
C GLU A 49 56.49 21.11 50.38
N LEU A 50 55.99 21.54 51.54
CA LEU A 50 54.56 21.55 51.86
C LEU A 50 53.78 22.49 50.93
N GLN A 51 54.29 23.69 50.65
CA GLN A 51 53.65 24.64 49.75
C GLN A 51 53.60 24.14 48.29
N LYS A 52 54.67 23.51 47.80
CA LYS A 52 54.68 22.81 46.50
C LYS A 52 53.68 21.65 46.43
N GLU A 53 53.44 20.95 47.54
CA GLU A 53 52.45 19.88 47.60
C GLU A 53 51.00 20.43 47.57
N TYR A 54 50.74 21.55 48.24
CA TYR A 54 49.46 22.27 48.14
C TYR A 54 49.20 22.81 46.73
N GLU A 55 50.21 23.39 46.08
CA GLU A 55 50.10 23.88 44.69
C GLU A 55 49.79 22.73 43.72
N LYS A 56 50.47 21.58 43.85
CA LYS A 56 50.16 20.39 43.04
C LYS A 56 48.74 19.87 43.26
N ILE A 57 48.21 19.94 44.47
CA ILE A 57 46.82 19.53 44.75
C ILE A 57 45.82 20.54 44.19
N ALA A 58 46.12 21.84 44.25
CA ALA A 58 45.30 22.88 43.65
C ALA A 58 45.27 22.77 42.12
N ASP A 59 46.41 22.57 41.47
CA ASP A 59 46.51 22.38 40.02
C ASP A 59 45.75 21.13 39.55
N LYS A 60 45.78 20.05 40.33
CA LYS A 60 44.96 18.86 40.08
C LYS A 60 43.47 19.18 40.13
N ARG A 61 43.01 19.90 41.15
CA ARG A 61 41.59 20.29 41.29
C ARG A 61 41.14 21.24 40.17
N VAL A 62 41.99 22.18 39.76
CA VAL A 62 41.73 23.09 38.63
C VAL A 62 41.65 22.30 37.32
N THR A 63 42.58 21.36 37.11
CA THR A 63 42.59 20.49 35.93
C THR A 63 41.34 19.61 35.86
N ASP A 64 40.94 19.01 36.98
CA ASP A 64 39.75 18.18 37.05
C ASP A 64 38.46 18.99 36.84
N ALA A 65 38.41 20.23 37.35
CA ALA A 65 37.31 21.15 37.11
C ALA A 65 37.20 21.55 35.63
N ILE A 66 38.33 21.82 34.95
CA ILE A 66 38.37 22.11 33.51
C ILE A 66 37.92 20.89 32.72
N LYS A 67 38.44 19.69 33.02
CA LYS A 67 38.00 18.45 32.35
C LYS A 67 36.51 18.18 32.55
N LYS A 68 35.99 18.43 33.75
CA LYS A 68 34.55 18.30 34.03
C LYS A 68 33.74 19.30 33.21
N LYS A 69 34.17 20.55 33.11
CA LYS A 69 33.49 21.57 32.30
C LYS A 69 33.55 21.29 30.81
N GLU A 70 34.69 20.82 30.32
CA GLU A 70 34.85 20.40 28.92
C GLU A 70 33.93 19.23 28.60
N LYS A 71 33.88 18.21 29.46
CA LYS A 71 32.96 17.08 29.29
C LYS A 71 31.50 17.52 29.30
N GLU A 72 31.09 18.36 30.25
CA GLU A 72 29.74 18.93 30.31
C GLU A 72 29.40 19.75 29.03
N TRP A 73 30.37 20.47 28.47
CA TRP A 73 30.19 21.23 27.24
C TRP A 73 30.04 20.32 26.02
N GLN A 74 30.86 19.28 25.91
CA GLN A 74 30.76 18.28 24.84
C GLN A 74 29.45 17.50 24.92
N ASP A 75 29.03 17.08 26.12
CA ASP A 75 27.75 16.39 26.34
C ASP A 75 26.56 17.29 25.97
N LYS A 76 26.65 18.60 26.25
CA LYS A 76 25.63 19.58 25.86
C LYS A 76 25.58 19.78 24.35
N GLN A 77 26.73 19.91 23.69
CA GLN A 77 26.83 20.02 22.24
C GLN A 77 26.33 18.75 21.52
N ALA A 78 26.66 17.57 22.05
CA ALA A 78 26.16 16.30 21.52
C ALA A 78 24.63 16.20 21.68
N LYS A 79 24.09 16.56 22.85
CA LYS A 79 22.65 16.56 23.09
C LYS A 79 21.89 17.53 22.17
N GLU A 80 22.41 18.76 22.00
CA GLU A 80 21.82 19.75 21.08
C GLU A 80 21.87 19.28 19.62
N LYS A 81 22.98 18.66 19.18
CA LYS A 81 23.09 18.08 17.82
C LYS A 81 22.16 16.91 17.60
N MET A 82 22.00 16.02 18.58
CA MET A 82 21.05 14.90 18.47
C MET A 82 19.61 15.42 18.32
N THR A 83 19.23 16.48 19.03
CA THR A 83 17.90 17.09 18.90
C THR A 83 17.70 17.78 17.55
N GLU A 84 18.73 18.44 17.01
CA GLU A 84 18.66 19.07 15.69
C GLU A 84 18.65 18.03 14.55
N ASP A 85 19.43 16.96 14.67
CA ASP A 85 19.47 15.85 13.72
C ASP A 85 18.14 15.09 13.70
N GLU A 86 17.50 14.88 14.86
CA GLU A 86 16.14 14.32 14.95
C GLU A 86 15.11 15.20 14.23
N ARG A 87 15.19 16.52 14.41
CA ARG A 87 14.31 17.48 13.72
C ARG A 87 14.51 17.45 12.21
N LYS A 88 15.77 17.39 11.77
CA LYS A 88 16.13 17.31 10.35
C LYS A 88 15.69 16.00 9.71
N GLN A 89 15.82 14.88 10.42
CA GLN A 89 15.30 13.59 9.96
C GLN A 89 13.78 13.58 9.85
N ALA A 90 13.07 14.21 10.80
CA ALA A 90 11.62 14.35 10.73
C ALA A 90 11.18 15.20 9.52
N GLU A 91 11.83 16.35 9.29
CA GLU A 91 11.56 17.21 8.13
C GLU A 91 11.87 16.49 6.80
N GLU A 92 12.96 15.74 6.73
CA GLU A 92 13.32 14.99 5.51
C GLU A 92 12.34 13.84 5.25
N ARG A 93 11.88 13.14 6.29
CA ARG A 93 10.82 12.13 6.18
C ARG A 93 9.50 12.74 5.73
N GLU A 94 9.09 13.87 6.32
CA GLU A 94 7.87 14.56 5.90
C GLU A 94 7.96 14.99 4.44
N ARG A 95 9.13 15.48 3.99
CA ARG A 95 9.36 15.82 2.59
C ARG A 95 9.27 14.60 1.67
N LEU A 96 9.86 13.47 2.07
CA LEU A 96 9.81 12.21 1.32
C LEU A 96 8.39 11.65 1.26
N GLU A 97 7.64 11.69 2.36
CA GLU A 97 6.24 11.27 2.42
C GLU A 97 5.34 12.18 1.59
N ALA A 98 5.55 13.49 1.64
CA ALA A 98 4.83 14.45 0.80
C ALA A 98 5.12 14.23 -0.69
N GLN A 99 6.37 13.89 -1.04
CA GLN A 99 6.74 13.54 -2.41
C GLN A 99 6.08 12.22 -2.83
N ALA A 100 6.16 11.18 -1.99
CA ALA A 100 5.51 9.90 -2.24
C ALA A 100 4.00 10.04 -2.42
N LYS A 101 3.36 10.91 -1.63
CA LYS A 101 1.92 11.21 -1.77
C LYS A 101 1.61 11.90 -3.11
N LYS A 102 2.43 12.86 -3.54
CA LYS A 102 2.26 13.52 -4.84
C LYS A 102 2.44 12.53 -6.01
N ASP A 103 3.44 11.67 -5.92
CA ASP A 103 3.73 10.66 -6.95
C ASP A 103 2.62 9.61 -7.02
N TYR A 104 2.07 9.22 -5.86
CA TYR A 104 0.90 8.35 -5.76
C TYR A 104 -0.36 9.00 -6.37
N ASP A 105 -0.65 10.27 -6.04
CA ASP A 105 -1.77 11.01 -6.63
C ASP A 105 -1.62 11.17 -8.15
N LEU A 106 -0.40 11.39 -8.64
CA LEU A 106 -0.13 11.48 -10.08
C LEU A 106 -0.35 10.12 -10.76
N THR A 107 0.07 9.03 -10.12
CA THR A 107 -0.17 7.67 -10.60
C THR A 107 -1.66 7.35 -10.70
N ILE A 108 -2.44 7.71 -9.69
CA ILE A 108 -3.91 7.56 -9.71
C ILE A 108 -4.51 8.35 -10.88
N LYS A 109 -4.10 9.60 -11.08
CA LYS A 109 -4.60 10.43 -12.19
C LYS A 109 -4.28 9.81 -13.55
N GLY A 110 -3.08 9.27 -13.72
CA GLY A 110 -2.69 8.53 -14.91
C GLY A 110 -3.59 7.31 -15.14
N LEU A 111 -3.79 6.48 -14.12
CA LEU A 111 -4.69 5.32 -14.20
C LEU A 111 -6.13 5.70 -14.55
N ARG A 112 -6.63 6.83 -14.06
CA ARG A 112 -7.97 7.30 -14.45
C ARG A 112 -8.07 7.69 -15.92
N LEU A 113 -6.98 8.13 -16.55
CA LEU A 113 -6.93 8.32 -18.00
C LEU A 113 -6.90 6.97 -18.72
N ASP A 114 -6.06 6.04 -18.26
CA ASP A 114 -6.03 4.68 -18.82
C ASP A 114 -7.40 3.99 -18.74
N VAL A 115 -8.18 4.23 -17.67
CA VAL A 115 -9.57 3.78 -17.54
C VAL A 115 -10.45 4.34 -18.66
N VAL A 116 -10.32 5.63 -18.97
CA VAL A 116 -11.10 6.27 -20.03
C VAL A 116 -10.83 5.59 -21.37
N ASP A 117 -9.56 5.36 -21.67
CA ASP A 117 -9.13 4.73 -22.91
C ASP A 117 -9.62 3.28 -22.97
N ALA A 118 -9.34 2.47 -21.94
CA ALA A 118 -9.74 1.07 -21.89
C ALA A 118 -11.28 0.87 -21.91
N ILE A 119 -12.06 1.73 -21.26
CA ILE A 119 -13.54 1.71 -21.34
C ILE A 119 -13.99 1.96 -22.78
N SER A 120 -13.38 2.95 -23.44
CA SER A 120 -13.73 3.30 -24.82
C SER A 120 -13.36 2.20 -25.81
N GLU A 121 -12.18 1.60 -25.65
CA GLU A 121 -11.70 0.46 -26.45
C GLU A 121 -12.61 -0.76 -26.31
N LEU A 122 -13.12 -0.99 -25.10
CA LEU A 122 -14.05 -2.07 -24.80
C LEU A 122 -15.51 -1.74 -25.14
N GLY A 123 -15.80 -0.55 -25.66
CA GLY A 123 -17.14 -0.13 -26.06
C GLY A 123 -18.12 0.03 -24.88
N LEU A 124 -17.60 0.20 -23.67
CA LEU A 124 -18.40 0.55 -22.50
C LEU A 124 -18.74 2.04 -22.50
N ASP A 125 -19.86 2.39 -21.89
CA ASP A 125 -20.27 3.79 -21.76
C ASP A 125 -19.33 4.61 -20.85
N ALA A 126 -19.23 5.92 -21.10
CA ALA A 126 -18.40 6.81 -20.30
C ALA A 126 -18.85 6.89 -18.82
N GLY A 127 -20.10 6.56 -18.50
CA GLY A 127 -20.60 6.47 -17.14
C GLY A 127 -19.89 5.42 -16.28
N PHE A 128 -19.25 4.42 -16.88
CA PHE A 128 -18.53 3.37 -16.15
C PHE A 128 -17.20 3.83 -15.51
N ARG A 129 -16.67 4.99 -15.90
CA ARG A 129 -15.36 5.49 -15.44
C ARG A 129 -15.24 5.55 -13.91
N ASN A 130 -16.28 6.04 -13.25
CA ASN A 130 -16.29 6.22 -11.79
C ASN A 130 -16.52 4.90 -11.02
N LEU A 131 -16.91 3.83 -11.70
CA LEU A 131 -17.12 2.51 -11.09
C LEU A 131 -15.81 1.71 -10.99
N VAL A 132 -14.76 2.13 -11.72
CA VAL A 132 -13.47 1.45 -11.72
C VAL A 132 -12.58 2.03 -10.63
N ALA A 133 -12.35 1.27 -9.55
CA ALA A 133 -11.35 1.60 -8.55
C ALA A 133 -9.94 1.49 -9.16
N VAL A 134 -9.05 2.42 -8.82
CA VAL A 134 -7.67 2.49 -9.34
C VAL A 134 -6.62 2.66 -8.25
N GLU A 135 -7.05 2.99 -7.03
CA GLU A 135 -6.21 3.32 -5.89
C GLU A 135 -5.34 2.14 -5.44
N ASP A 136 -5.88 0.91 -5.51
CA ASP A 136 -5.14 -0.32 -5.20
C ASP A 136 -4.10 -0.66 -6.27
N LEU A 137 -4.38 -0.32 -7.53
CA LEU A 137 -3.46 -0.53 -8.66
C LEU A 137 -2.27 0.45 -8.62
N ALA A 138 -2.45 1.65 -8.05
CA ALA A 138 -1.39 2.64 -7.93
C ALA A 138 -0.20 2.17 -7.06
N GLY A 139 -0.40 1.14 -6.22
CA GLY A 139 0.68 0.52 -5.44
C GLY A 139 1.56 -0.46 -6.22
N ILE A 140 1.19 -0.84 -7.45
CA ILE A 140 1.96 -1.76 -8.29
C ILE A 140 3.11 -0.98 -8.93
N SER A 141 4.36 -1.35 -8.70
CA SER A 141 5.53 -0.64 -9.26
C SER A 141 5.66 -0.79 -10.77
N ASP A 142 5.39 -1.99 -11.30
CA ASP A 142 5.49 -2.24 -12.74
C ASP A 142 4.28 -1.67 -13.50
N GLU A 143 4.56 -0.87 -14.51
CA GLU A 143 3.53 -0.16 -15.26
C GLU A 143 2.76 -1.08 -16.20
N ALA A 144 3.43 -2.10 -16.76
CA ALA A 144 2.79 -3.07 -17.64
C ALA A 144 1.81 -3.96 -16.87
N GLU A 145 2.25 -4.54 -15.74
CA GLU A 145 1.39 -5.32 -14.85
C GLU A 145 0.19 -4.51 -14.35
N ARG A 146 0.43 -3.23 -14.00
CA ARG A 146 -0.62 -2.32 -13.55
C ARG A 146 -1.69 -2.10 -14.61
N ARG A 147 -1.30 -1.85 -15.86
CA ARG A 147 -2.22 -1.68 -17.00
C ARG A 147 -2.95 -2.98 -17.35
N GLU A 148 -2.26 -4.11 -17.26
CA GLU A 148 -2.87 -5.43 -17.48
C GLU A 148 -4.00 -5.68 -16.47
N LYS A 149 -3.72 -5.52 -15.17
CA LYS A 149 -4.73 -5.67 -14.11
C LYS A 149 -5.90 -4.68 -14.25
N LEU A 150 -5.62 -3.45 -14.67
CA LEU A 150 -6.67 -2.48 -14.98
C LEU A 150 -7.58 -2.99 -16.10
N THR A 151 -6.98 -3.46 -17.18
CA THR A 151 -7.68 -3.97 -18.36
C THR A 151 -8.50 -5.21 -18.03
N GLU A 152 -7.95 -6.15 -17.25
CA GLU A 152 -8.68 -7.32 -16.76
C GLU A 152 -9.89 -6.95 -15.92
N ARG A 153 -9.74 -5.97 -15.02
CA ARG A 153 -10.84 -5.45 -14.21
C ARG A 153 -11.98 -4.90 -15.08
N ILE A 154 -11.64 -4.10 -16.09
CA ILE A 154 -12.65 -3.51 -17.00
C ILE A 154 -13.30 -4.60 -17.88
N LYS A 155 -12.52 -5.59 -18.37
CA LYS A 155 -13.06 -6.75 -19.09
C LYS A 155 -14.04 -7.56 -18.23
N GLY A 156 -13.70 -7.79 -16.96
CA GLY A 156 -14.61 -8.46 -16.02
C GLY A 156 -15.93 -7.70 -15.84
N MET A 157 -15.85 -6.37 -15.68
CA MET A 157 -17.04 -5.51 -15.61
C MET A 157 -17.87 -5.55 -16.89
N LYS A 158 -17.22 -5.54 -18.07
CA LYS A 158 -17.91 -5.69 -19.36
C LYS A 158 -18.64 -7.02 -19.46
N ALA A 159 -18.02 -8.12 -19.07
CA ALA A 159 -18.66 -9.44 -19.12
C ALA A 159 -19.93 -9.51 -18.25
N LEU A 160 -19.91 -8.89 -17.07
CA LEU A 160 -21.10 -8.78 -16.21
C LEU A 160 -22.20 -7.94 -16.86
N PHE A 161 -21.83 -6.80 -17.46
CA PHE A 161 -22.76 -5.95 -18.18
C PHE A 161 -23.41 -6.67 -19.37
N ASP A 162 -22.60 -7.28 -20.24
CA ASP A 162 -23.07 -8.01 -21.42
C ASP A 162 -24.00 -9.16 -21.03
N ALA A 163 -23.68 -9.89 -19.96
CA ALA A 163 -24.52 -10.97 -19.45
C ALA A 163 -25.90 -10.45 -18.99
N GLU A 164 -25.94 -9.30 -18.32
CA GLU A 164 -27.19 -8.71 -17.86
C GLU A 164 -28.01 -8.12 -19.02
N VAL A 165 -27.35 -7.47 -19.99
CA VAL A 165 -27.98 -7.01 -21.23
C VAL A 165 -28.59 -8.20 -21.99
N ALA A 166 -27.87 -9.31 -22.10
CA ALA A 166 -28.39 -10.52 -22.77
C ALA A 166 -29.66 -11.04 -22.09
N LYS A 167 -29.72 -11.06 -20.75
CA LYS A 167 -30.93 -11.43 -20.00
C LYS A 167 -32.08 -10.45 -20.26
N ALA A 168 -31.81 -9.15 -20.21
CA ALA A 168 -32.81 -8.11 -20.45
C ALA A 168 -33.37 -8.19 -21.88
N VAL A 169 -32.51 -8.41 -22.88
CA VAL A 169 -32.90 -8.61 -24.28
C VAL A 169 -33.70 -9.90 -24.45
N ALA A 170 -33.31 -11.00 -23.81
CA ALA A 170 -34.08 -12.24 -23.85
C ALA A 170 -35.48 -12.06 -23.25
N LYS A 171 -35.58 -11.36 -22.12
CA LYS A 171 -36.86 -11.01 -21.49
C LYS A 171 -37.70 -10.13 -22.41
N ALA A 172 -37.12 -9.06 -22.97
CA ALA A 172 -37.80 -8.16 -23.90
C ALA A 172 -38.27 -8.87 -25.17
N LYS A 173 -37.47 -9.79 -25.74
CA LYS A 173 -37.86 -10.62 -26.87
C LYS A 173 -39.03 -11.55 -26.51
N ALA A 174 -38.98 -12.18 -25.34
CA ALA A 174 -40.07 -13.03 -24.87
C ALA A 174 -41.36 -12.23 -24.62
N GLU A 175 -41.27 -11.02 -24.09
CA GLU A 175 -42.41 -10.11 -23.93
C GLU A 175 -42.94 -9.60 -25.27
N PHE A 176 -42.05 -9.24 -26.21
CA PHE A 176 -42.42 -8.82 -27.56
C PHE A 176 -43.17 -9.94 -28.31
N LEU A 177 -42.71 -11.18 -28.19
CA LEU A 177 -43.37 -12.36 -28.78
C LEU A 177 -44.71 -12.71 -28.09
N LYS A 178 -44.97 -12.22 -26.88
CA LYS A 178 -46.29 -12.31 -26.23
C LYS A 178 -47.25 -11.22 -26.72
N GLY A 179 -46.74 -10.14 -27.33
CA GLY A 179 -47.56 -9.14 -27.97
C GLY A 179 -48.32 -9.78 -29.13
N GLU A 180 -49.63 -9.54 -29.21
CA GLU A 180 -50.44 -10.04 -30.32
C GLU A 180 -49.82 -9.54 -31.63
N THR A 181 -49.37 -10.47 -32.46
CA THR A 181 -49.02 -10.18 -33.85
C THR A 181 -50.23 -9.47 -34.46
N PRO A 182 -50.08 -8.25 -35.01
CA PRO A 182 -51.15 -7.65 -35.79
C PRO A 182 -51.54 -8.70 -36.85
N LYS A 183 -52.84 -9.01 -36.97
CA LYS A 183 -53.35 -9.86 -38.05
C LYS A 183 -52.86 -9.29 -39.38
N THR A 184 -51.74 -9.80 -39.87
CA THR A 184 -51.19 -9.46 -41.17
C THR A 184 -51.65 -10.55 -42.12
N GLY A 185 -52.44 -10.10 -43.09
CA GLY A 185 -53.31 -10.94 -43.89
C GLY A 185 -54.74 -10.50 -43.62
N SER A 186 -55.40 -9.98 -44.66
CA SER A 186 -56.86 -9.94 -44.70
C SER A 186 -57.34 -11.27 -44.14
N GLN A 187 -58.12 -11.26 -43.06
CA GLN A 187 -58.79 -12.49 -42.66
C GLN A 187 -59.40 -13.04 -43.94
N LYS A 188 -59.02 -14.26 -44.31
CA LYS A 188 -59.78 -14.98 -45.31
C LYS A 188 -61.20 -14.89 -44.77
N ASP A 189 -62.06 -14.16 -45.46
CA ASP A 189 -63.45 -14.05 -45.05
C ASP A 189 -63.94 -15.49 -45.03
N GLU A 190 -63.96 -16.08 -43.84
CA GLU A 190 -64.73 -17.28 -43.53
C GLU A 190 -66.20 -16.88 -43.40
N SER A 191 -66.63 -15.86 -44.16
CA SER A 191 -68.01 -15.77 -44.58
C SER A 191 -68.30 -17.11 -45.24
N ASN A 192 -68.92 -17.98 -44.47
CA ASN A 192 -69.33 -19.32 -44.87
C ASN A 192 -70.55 -19.12 -45.79
N THR A 193 -70.31 -18.39 -46.89
CA THR A 193 -71.32 -17.97 -47.83
C THR A 193 -71.98 -19.22 -48.37
N THR A 194 -73.25 -19.13 -48.73
CA THR A 194 -73.94 -20.24 -49.37
C THR A 194 -73.17 -20.73 -50.60
N TYR A 195 -72.53 -19.80 -51.31
CA TYR A 195 -71.61 -20.07 -52.42
C TYR A 195 -70.43 -20.98 -52.03
N ASP A 196 -69.76 -20.71 -50.90
CA ASP A 196 -68.62 -21.52 -50.45
C ASP A 196 -69.05 -22.92 -49.98
N LYS A 197 -70.28 -23.07 -49.48
CA LYS A 197 -70.86 -24.39 -49.18
C LYS A 197 -71.11 -25.18 -50.46
N TYR A 198 -71.79 -24.58 -51.44
CA TYR A 198 -72.00 -25.21 -52.75
C TYR A 198 -70.69 -25.59 -53.45
N LYS A 199 -69.65 -24.73 -53.33
CA LYS A 199 -68.32 -25.01 -53.86
C LYS A 199 -67.65 -26.21 -53.19
N LYS A 200 -67.84 -26.41 -51.88
CA LYS A 200 -67.33 -27.58 -51.14
C LYS A 200 -68.10 -28.85 -51.47
N ASP A 201 -69.42 -28.73 -51.63
CA ASP A 201 -70.31 -29.87 -51.91
C ASP A 201 -70.32 -30.29 -53.39
N GLY A 202 -69.63 -29.53 -54.27
CA GLY A 202 -69.59 -29.78 -55.71
C GLY A 202 -70.88 -29.43 -56.44
N ASP A 203 -71.79 -28.68 -55.81
CA ASP A 203 -73.06 -28.25 -56.40
C ASP A 203 -72.87 -27.02 -57.30
N VAL A 204 -72.61 -27.28 -58.58
CA VAL A 204 -72.43 -26.24 -59.59
C VAL A 204 -73.70 -25.41 -59.80
N ARG A 205 -74.90 -25.98 -59.61
CA ARG A 205 -76.16 -25.25 -59.81
C ARG A 205 -76.39 -24.26 -58.67
N GLY A 206 -76.23 -24.70 -57.43
CA GLY A 206 -76.29 -23.82 -56.25
C GLY A 206 -75.25 -22.70 -56.30
N MET A 207 -74.04 -23.01 -56.79
CA MET A 207 -72.97 -22.04 -56.98
C MET A 207 -73.35 -20.92 -57.97
N ILE A 208 -74.04 -21.27 -59.06
CA ILE A 208 -74.49 -20.30 -60.07
C ILE A 208 -75.67 -19.48 -59.55
N SER A 209 -76.66 -20.09 -58.90
CA SER A 209 -77.83 -19.36 -58.37
C SER A 209 -77.42 -18.30 -57.36
N GLU A 210 -76.52 -18.64 -56.42
CA GLU A 210 -76.06 -17.69 -55.40
C GLU A 210 -75.34 -16.49 -56.04
N LYS A 211 -74.55 -16.71 -57.09
CA LYS A 211 -73.95 -15.59 -57.84
C LYS A 211 -75.00 -14.73 -58.51
N PHE A 212 -76.01 -15.33 -59.13
CA PHE A 212 -77.09 -14.57 -59.78
C PHE A 212 -77.87 -13.73 -58.78
N ASP A 213 -78.17 -14.25 -57.60
CA ASP A 213 -78.89 -13.52 -56.56
C ASP A 213 -78.04 -12.40 -55.94
N HIS A 214 -76.73 -12.61 -55.79
CA HIS A 214 -75.79 -11.54 -55.43
C HIS A 214 -75.72 -10.46 -56.52
N PHE A 215 -75.77 -10.81 -57.81
CA PHE A 215 -75.81 -9.82 -58.89
C PHE A 215 -77.12 -9.04 -58.92
N ARG A 216 -78.26 -9.69 -58.67
CA ARG A 216 -79.58 -9.04 -58.64
C ARG A 216 -79.75 -8.11 -57.45
N SER A 217 -79.32 -8.52 -56.26
CA SER A 217 -79.37 -7.67 -55.07
C SER A 217 -78.55 -6.40 -55.25
N LYS A 218 -77.35 -6.52 -55.85
CA LYS A 218 -76.48 -5.37 -56.15
C LYS A 218 -77.00 -4.43 -57.24
N GLN A 219 -78.03 -4.81 -58.00
CA GLN A 219 -78.69 -3.92 -58.96
C GLN A 219 -79.92 -3.21 -58.38
N ASN A 220 -80.40 -3.64 -57.21
CA ASN A 220 -81.56 -3.07 -56.53
C ASN A 220 -81.18 -2.14 -55.35
N ASP A 221 -79.88 -1.98 -55.07
CA ASP A 221 -79.29 -0.93 -54.22
C ASP A 221 -78.74 0.21 -55.09
#